data_AF-A0AAC9BFH4-F1
#
_entry.id   AF-A0AAC9BFH4-F1
#
_cell.length_a   1.000
_cell.length_b   1.000
_cell.length_c   1.000
_cell.angle_alpha   90.00
_cell.angle_beta   90.00
_cell.angle_gamma   90.00
#
_symmetry.space_group_name_H-M   'P 1'
#
loop_
_entity.id
_entity.type
_entity.pdbx_description
1 polymer ?
#
loop_
_entity_poly.entity_id
_entity_poly.type
_entity_poly.pdbx_seq_one_letter_code
_entity_poly.pdbx_strand_id
1 'polypeptide(L)'
;MLDEWKGKLTWELLLDAVEASTGHRYSRFTFAEYPEIANAFSFRKDALRGTLPRGRGEPRDERVREALAQTDRYKAKAGRLEAENQLLLEQFVTWAINAERKGVTLDMLNAPLPKPPRDRSKGVD
;
A
#
# COMPACT_ATOMS: atom_id res chain seq x y z
N MET A 1 24.10 20.49 -13.81
CA MET A 1 23.25 21.70 -13.93
C MET A 1 21.78 21.49 -13.48
N LEU A 2 21.20 20.29 -13.44
CA LEU A 2 20.03 20.02 -12.58
C LEU A 2 20.41 19.24 -11.32
N ASP A 3 21.34 18.28 -11.42
CA ASP A 3 21.77 17.41 -10.31
C ASP A 3 22.45 18.16 -9.16
N GLU A 4 23.01 19.32 -9.45
CA GLU A 4 23.68 20.21 -8.48
C GLU A 4 22.77 21.35 -7.98
N TRP A 5 21.53 21.45 -8.50
CA TRP A 5 20.63 22.56 -8.20
C TRP A 5 20.28 22.62 -6.72
N LYS A 6 20.53 23.72 -6.01
CA LYS A 6 20.17 23.87 -4.58
C LYS A 6 19.07 24.91 -4.39
N GLY A 7 18.21 24.71 -3.38
CA GLY A 7 17.13 25.63 -3.07
C GLY A 7 15.92 25.49 -4.00
N LYS A 8 15.18 26.59 -4.22
CA LYS A 8 13.92 26.59 -4.97
C LYS A 8 14.18 26.26 -6.45
N LEU A 9 13.51 25.24 -6.96
CA LEU A 9 13.51 24.87 -8.38
C LEU A 9 12.13 25.15 -8.99
N THR A 10 12.10 25.96 -10.04
CA THR A 10 10.90 26.24 -10.86
C THR A 10 11.27 26.22 -12.34
N TRP A 11 10.28 26.11 -13.22
CA TRP A 11 10.50 26.14 -14.66
C TRP A 11 11.18 27.43 -15.12
N GLU A 12 10.71 28.59 -14.64
CA GLU A 12 11.34 29.87 -14.98
C GLU A 12 12.81 29.91 -14.56
N LEU A 13 13.12 29.48 -13.34
CA LEU A 13 14.51 29.46 -12.88
C LEU A 13 15.38 28.51 -13.73
N LEU A 14 14.85 27.35 -14.13
CA LEU A 14 15.57 26.45 -15.03
C LEU A 14 15.80 27.09 -16.40
N LEU A 15 14.78 27.75 -16.97
CA LEU A 15 14.89 28.44 -18.25
C LEU A 15 15.92 29.58 -18.17
N ASP A 16 15.89 30.37 -17.10
CA ASP A 16 16.84 31.45 -16.85
C ASP A 16 18.27 30.90 -16.73
N ALA A 17 18.46 29.77 -16.05
CA ALA A 17 19.76 29.13 -15.93
C ALA A 17 20.27 28.60 -17.28
N VAL A 18 19.41 27.98 -18.09
CA VAL A 18 19.77 27.48 -19.43
C VAL A 18 20.06 28.62 -20.39
N GLU A 19 19.29 29.72 -20.32
CA GLU A 19 19.58 30.93 -21.08
C GLU A 19 20.95 31.50 -20.69
N ALA A 20 21.26 31.56 -19.39
CA ALA A 20 22.55 32.04 -18.91
C ALA A 20 23.73 31.16 -19.37
N SER A 21 23.54 29.85 -19.55
CA SER A 21 24.61 28.93 -19.95
C SER A 21 24.73 28.72 -21.46
N THR A 22 23.64 28.86 -22.22
CA THR A 22 23.58 28.58 -23.66
C THR A 22 23.32 29.80 -24.53
N GLY A 23 22.98 30.94 -23.92
CA GLY A 23 22.60 32.17 -24.61
C GLY A 23 21.21 32.15 -25.27
N HIS A 24 20.45 31.06 -25.11
CA HIS A 24 19.15 30.88 -25.76
C HIS A 24 18.05 30.61 -24.73
N ARG A 25 16.98 31.42 -24.80
CA ARG A 25 15.78 31.20 -23.99
C ARG A 25 14.82 30.25 -24.69
N TYR A 26 14.63 29.08 -24.10
CA TYR A 26 13.60 28.14 -24.54
C TYR A 26 12.26 28.44 -23.85
N SER A 27 11.18 27.92 -24.42
CA SER A 27 9.87 27.98 -23.75
C SER A 27 9.71 26.82 -22.77
N ARG A 28 8.90 27.04 -21.72
CA ARG A 28 8.51 25.96 -20.81
C ARG A 28 7.81 24.81 -21.55
N PHE A 29 7.01 25.13 -22.57
CA PHE A 29 6.30 24.13 -23.37
C PHE A 29 7.30 23.20 -24.07
N THR A 30 8.33 23.78 -24.69
CA THR A 30 9.43 23.05 -25.32
C THR A 30 10.09 22.08 -24.32
N PHE A 31 10.45 22.53 -23.12
CA PHE A 31 11.07 21.64 -22.13
C PHE A 31 10.13 20.57 -21.57
N ALA A 32 8.83 20.83 -21.53
CA ALA A 32 7.84 19.85 -21.09
C ALA A 32 7.54 18.79 -22.16
N GLU A 33 7.74 19.11 -23.44
CA GLU A 33 7.53 18.18 -24.55
C GLU A 33 8.64 17.12 -24.65
N TYR A 34 9.87 17.43 -24.23
CA TYR A 34 10.96 16.46 -24.14
C TYR A 34 10.89 15.64 -22.84
N PRO A 35 10.58 14.33 -22.91
CA PRO A 35 10.36 13.52 -21.70
C PRO A 35 11.59 13.45 -20.80
N GLU A 36 12.79 13.43 -21.37
CA GLU A 36 14.04 13.39 -20.61
C GLU A 36 14.22 14.63 -19.71
N ILE A 37 13.95 15.82 -20.26
CA ILE A 37 14.06 17.10 -19.55
C ILE A 37 12.96 17.20 -18.49
N ALA A 38 11.72 16.84 -18.85
CA ALA A 38 10.60 16.82 -17.93
C ALA A 38 10.82 15.86 -16.74
N ASN A 39 11.34 14.66 -17.01
CA ASN A 39 11.65 13.66 -16.00
C ASN A 39 12.79 14.11 -15.08
N ALA A 40 13.88 14.64 -15.64
CA ALA A 40 15.01 15.16 -14.86
C ALA A 40 14.58 16.34 -13.95
N PHE A 41 13.74 17.24 -14.46
CA PHE A 41 13.17 18.33 -13.68
C PHE A 41 12.27 17.82 -12.55
N SER A 42 11.37 16.88 -12.83
CA SER A 42 10.48 16.29 -11.81
C SER A 42 11.28 15.59 -10.73
N PHE A 43 12.21 14.73 -11.12
CA PHE A 43 13.08 13.99 -10.22
C PHE A 43 13.86 14.92 -9.29
N ARG A 44 14.50 15.97 -9.85
CA ARG A 44 15.25 16.92 -9.04
C ARG A 44 14.36 17.74 -8.12
N LYS A 45 13.18 18.17 -8.59
CA LYS A 45 12.22 18.94 -7.79
C LYS A 45 11.70 18.13 -6.60
N ASP A 46 11.47 16.83 -6.80
CA ASP A 46 11.09 15.91 -5.73
C ASP A 46 12.24 15.64 -4.76
N ALA A 47 13.46 15.46 -5.25
CA ALA A 47 14.65 15.36 -4.40
C ALA A 47 14.84 16.60 -3.52
N LEU A 48 14.69 17.80 -4.10
CA LEU A 48 14.78 19.07 -3.37
C LEU A 48 13.67 19.25 -2.35
N ARG A 49 12.46 18.74 -2.66
CA ARG A 49 11.34 18.69 -1.73
C ARG A 49 11.60 17.75 -0.55
N GLY A 50 12.34 16.67 -0.75
CA GLY A 50 12.78 15.75 0.31
C GLY A 50 13.90 16.33 1.20
N THR A 51 14.73 17.23 0.68
CA THR A 51 15.81 17.90 1.43
C THR A 51 15.41 19.21 2.13
N LEU A 52 14.26 19.78 1.79
CA LEU A 52 13.69 20.92 2.51
C LEU A 52 13.14 20.43 3.85
N PRO A 53 13.49 21.01 5.01
CA PRO A 53 12.94 20.58 6.29
C PRO A 53 11.44 20.90 6.35
N ARG A 54 10.63 19.89 6.00
CA ARG A 54 9.24 19.70 6.42
C ARG A 54 9.13 18.28 6.91
N GLY A 55 8.67 18.12 8.16
CA GLY A 55 8.29 16.81 8.69
C GLY A 55 7.38 16.07 7.70
N ARG A 56 7.55 14.74 7.63
CA ARG A 56 6.77 13.79 6.81
C ARG A 56 5.34 14.29 6.58
N GLY A 57 5.11 14.90 5.41
CA GLY A 57 3.79 15.36 4.98
C GLY A 57 3.22 14.38 3.99
N GLU A 58 2.06 13.83 4.33
CA GLU A 58 1.28 12.87 3.56
C GLU A 58 1.07 13.25 2.07
N PRO A 59 0.73 12.28 1.20
CA PRO A 59 0.38 12.55 -0.20
C PRO A 59 -0.61 13.71 -0.33
N ARG A 60 -0.37 14.63 -1.29
CA ARG A 60 -1.22 15.82 -1.45
C ARG A 60 -2.60 15.53 -2.05
N ASP A 61 -2.76 14.34 -2.64
CA ASP A 61 -4.03 13.86 -3.17
C ASP A 61 -4.70 13.01 -2.10
N GLU A 62 -5.86 13.48 -1.60
CA GLU A 62 -6.61 12.82 -0.54
C GLU A 62 -6.95 11.37 -0.92
N ARG A 63 -7.24 11.11 -2.20
CA ARG A 63 -7.52 9.75 -2.69
C ARG A 63 -6.32 8.82 -2.56
N VAL A 64 -5.12 9.35 -2.78
CA VAL A 64 -3.87 8.59 -2.62
C VAL A 64 -3.58 8.31 -1.15
N ARG A 65 -3.85 9.27 -0.25
CA ARG A 65 -3.73 9.05 1.20
C ARG A 65 -4.68 7.98 1.70
N GLU A 66 -5.95 8.06 1.30
CA GLU A 66 -6.97 7.09 1.66
C GLU A 66 -6.60 5.69 1.14
N ALA A 67 -6.14 5.58 -0.12
CA ALA A 67 -5.71 4.32 -0.71
C ALA A 67 -4.50 3.70 0.02
N LEU A 68 -3.51 4.51 0.42
CA LEU A 68 -2.36 4.04 1.20
C LEU A 68 -2.79 3.59 2.59
N ALA A 69 -3.59 4.39 3.30
CA ALA A 69 -4.12 4.03 4.61
C ALA A 69 -4.96 2.74 4.55
N GLN A 70 -5.73 2.55 3.49
CA GLN A 70 -6.50 1.33 3.26
C GLN A 70 -5.60 0.12 3.00
N THR A 71 -4.53 0.31 2.22
CA THR A 71 -3.53 -0.73 1.97
C THR A 71 -2.86 -1.18 3.27
N ASP A 72 -2.48 -0.23 4.12
CA ASP A 72 -1.84 -0.54 5.42
C ASP A 72 -2.79 -1.29 6.35
N ARG A 73 -4.08 -0.90 6.40
CA ARG A 73 -5.13 -1.62 7.13
C ARG A 73 -5.29 -3.06 6.61
N TYR A 74 -5.30 -3.24 5.29
CA TYR A 74 -5.43 -4.57 4.71
C TYR A 74 -4.21 -5.45 4.98
N LYS A 75 -2.99 -4.91 4.88
CA LYS A 75 -1.77 -5.64 5.24
C LYS A 75 -1.76 -6.06 6.71
N ALA A 76 -2.14 -5.16 7.61
CA ALA A 76 -2.23 -5.48 9.04
C ALA A 76 -3.29 -6.55 9.32
N LYS A 77 -4.45 -6.47 8.65
CA LYS A 77 -5.50 -7.49 8.77
C LYS A 77 -5.04 -8.85 8.22
N ALA A 78 -4.37 -8.86 7.07
CA ALA A 78 -3.84 -10.08 6.47
C ALA A 78 -2.83 -10.75 7.40
N GLY A 79 -1.84 -10.01 7.91
CA GLY A 79 -0.85 -10.57 8.84
C GLY A 79 -1.46 -11.13 10.12
N ARG A 80 -2.48 -10.46 10.69
CA ARG A 80 -3.22 -11.01 11.85
C ARG A 80 -3.98 -12.29 11.50
N LEU A 81 -4.67 -12.33 10.35
CA LEU A 81 -5.41 -13.51 9.92
C LEU A 81 -4.48 -14.69 9.62
N GLU A 82 -3.31 -14.43 9.04
CA GLU A 82 -2.27 -15.45 8.81
C GLU A 82 -1.77 -16.03 10.14
N ALA A 83 -1.51 -15.18 11.14
CA ALA A 83 -1.11 -15.62 12.47
C ALA A 83 -2.21 -16.43 13.18
N GLU A 84 -3.47 -15.97 13.12
CA GLU A 84 -4.62 -16.71 13.66
C GLU A 84 -4.80 -18.06 12.95
N ASN A 85 -4.64 -18.10 11.63
CA ASN A 85 -4.75 -19.34 10.85
C ASN A 85 -3.65 -20.34 11.25
N GLN A 86 -2.41 -19.87 11.42
CA GLN A 86 -1.30 -20.71 11.85
C GLN A 86 -1.57 -21.34 13.23
N LEU A 87 -2.08 -20.55 14.19
CA LEU A 87 -2.47 -21.06 15.51
C LEU A 87 -3.61 -22.08 15.43
N LEU A 88 -4.60 -21.85 14.58
CA LEU A 88 -5.70 -22.80 14.35
C LEU A 88 -5.18 -24.11 13.72
N LEU A 89 -4.25 -24.03 12.77
CA LEU A 89 -3.62 -25.21 12.17
C LEU A 89 -2.86 -26.03 13.21
N GLU A 90 -2.08 -25.39 14.07
CA GLU A 90 -1.39 -26.06 15.19
C GLU A 90 -2.36 -26.75 16.14
N GLN A 91 -3.50 -26.10 16.43
CA GLN A 91 -4.56 -26.67 17.25
C GLN A 91 -5.22 -27.87 16.56
N PHE A 92 -5.52 -27.79 15.26
CA PHE A 92 -6.07 -28.90 14.49
C PHE A 92 -5.13 -30.11 14.46
N VAL A 93 -3.83 -29.89 14.27
CA VAL A 93 -2.82 -30.97 14.31
C VAL A 93 -2.80 -31.62 15.69
N THR A 94 -2.79 -30.82 16.75
CA THR A 94 -2.82 -31.32 18.14
C THR A 94 -4.06 -32.16 18.39
N TRP A 95 -5.23 -31.72 17.94
CA TRP A 95 -6.48 -32.47 18.09
C TRP A 95 -6.46 -33.75 17.26
N ALA A 96 -5.99 -33.72 16.03
CA ALA A 96 -5.90 -34.90 15.16
C ALA A 96 -5.03 -36.00 15.80
N ILE A 97 -3.86 -35.65 16.33
CA ILE A 97 -2.96 -36.60 17.01
C ILE A 97 -3.63 -37.19 18.26
N ASN A 98 -4.28 -36.35 19.07
CA ASN A 98 -4.95 -36.82 20.28
C ASN A 98 -6.18 -37.69 19.96
N ALA A 99 -6.92 -37.36 18.90
CA ALA A 99 -8.05 -38.12 18.40
C ALA A 99 -7.62 -39.51 17.92
N GLU A 100 -6.56 -39.58 17.11
CA GLU A 100 -5.99 -40.85 16.64
C GLU A 100 -5.58 -41.75 17.82
N ARG A 101 -4.89 -41.19 18.82
CA ARG A 101 -4.51 -41.90 20.06
C ARG A 101 -5.72 -42.44 20.84
N LYS A 102 -6.91 -41.88 20.64
CA LYS A 102 -8.17 -42.32 21.25
C LYS A 102 -9.03 -43.18 20.32
N GLY A 103 -8.50 -43.58 19.16
CA GLY A 103 -9.20 -44.39 18.17
C GLY A 103 -10.29 -43.64 17.39
N VAL A 104 -10.28 -42.31 17.42
CA VAL A 104 -11.19 -41.49 16.63
C VAL A 104 -10.61 -41.36 15.22
N THR A 105 -11.38 -41.76 14.21
CA THR A 105 -10.95 -41.71 12.80
C THR A 105 -11.20 -40.34 12.18
N LEU A 106 -10.53 -40.07 11.05
CA LEU A 106 -10.74 -38.84 10.29
C LEU A 106 -12.20 -38.70 9.81
N ASP A 107 -12.86 -39.80 9.44
CA ASP A 107 -14.27 -39.80 9.06
C ASP A 107 -15.18 -39.37 10.20
N MET A 108 -14.88 -39.78 11.44
CA MET A 108 -15.61 -39.35 12.63
C MET A 108 -15.41 -37.85 12.91
N LEU A 109 -14.22 -37.32 12.69
CA LEU A 109 -13.92 -35.89 12.85
C LEU A 109 -14.60 -35.02 11.78
N ASN A 110 -14.73 -35.53 10.55
CA ASN A 110 -15.39 -34.85 9.44
C ASN A 110 -16.92 -35.01 9.43
N ALA A 111 -17.48 -35.78 10.37
CA ALA A 111 -18.92 -35.97 10.46
C ALA A 111 -19.62 -34.61 10.62
N PRO A 112 -20.71 -34.35 9.89
CA PRO A 112 -21.40 -33.08 9.93
C PRO A 112 -21.94 -32.81 11.34
N LEU A 113 -21.78 -31.57 11.81
CA LEU A 113 -22.34 -31.17 13.09
C LEU A 113 -23.88 -31.25 13.06
N PRO A 114 -24.52 -31.67 14.17
CA PRO A 114 -25.98 -31.71 14.24
C PRO A 114 -26.55 -30.31 14.00
N LYS A 115 -27.62 -30.24 13.20
CA LYS A 115 -28.29 -28.97 12.90
C LYS A 115 -28.85 -28.38 14.20
N PRO A 116 -28.72 -27.06 14.44
CA PRO A 116 -29.37 -26.42 15.56
C PRO A 116 -30.89 -26.67 15.52
N PRO A 117 -31.56 -26.83 16.68
CA PRO A 117 -33.00 -26.95 16.71
C PRO A 117 -33.63 -25.70 16.09
N ARG A 118 -34.46 -25.89 15.05
CA ARG A 118 -35.22 -24.79 14.46
C ARG A 118 -36.34 -24.43 15.43
N ASP A 119 -36.30 -23.21 15.96
CA ASP A 119 -37.43 -22.68 16.70
C ASP A 119 -38.63 -22.59 15.75
N ARG A 120 -39.63 -23.44 15.98
CA ARG A 120 -40.91 -23.38 15.28
C ARG A 120 -41.77 -22.41 16.07
N SER A 121 -41.49 -21.12 15.96
CA SER A 121 -42.46 -20.11 16.37
C SER A 121 -43.74 -20.35 15.56
N LYS A 122 -44.80 -20.65 16.30
CA LYS A 122 -46.06 -21.17 15.79
C LYS A 122 -46.66 -20.22 14.77
N GLY A 123 -46.96 -20.75 13.58
CA GLY A 123 -47.97 -20.16 12.71
C GLY A 123 -49.28 -20.14 13.47
N VAL A 124 -49.83 -18.95 13.63
CA VAL A 124 -51.18 -18.71 14.14
C VAL A 124 -52.12 -18.98 12.96
N ASP A 125 -52.96 -19.99 13.10
CA ASP A 125 -54.24 -20.09 12.39
C ASP A 125 -55.36 -19.70 13.37
#